data_AF-A0A077Y1L3-F1
#
_entry.id   AF-A0A077Y1L3-F1
#
_cell.length_a   1.000
_cell.length_b   1.000
_cell.length_c   1.000
_cell.angle_alpha   90.00
_cell.angle_beta   90.00
_cell.angle_gamma   90.00
#
_symmetry.space_group_name_H-M   'P 1'
#
loop_
_entity.id
_entity.type
_entity.pdbx_description
1 polymer ?
#
loop_
_entity_poly.entity_id
_entity_poly.type
_entity_poly.pdbx_seq_one_letter_code
_entity_poly.pdbx_strand_id
1 'polypeptide(L)'
;MSAKVPLVRPISWLAFLIIIIVWISFMAIFAFLFQFNGIYIGSIIFFVLSISLQQIIPASHNKGMKAIKKNDFKTALEHFNNSVDFFTRYNWVDKYRAITLLSTAKMSYREMALCNMAFCYSQTNEAEKAKDLYEQILKEYPDNGVAFYSLNSINTFSNKTD
;
A
#
# COMPACT_ATOMS: atom_id res chain seq x y z
N MET A 1 14.07 -13.37 -17.08
CA MET A 1 12.59 -13.27 -16.96
C MET A 1 12.27 -12.45 -15.72
N SER A 2 11.46 -11.40 -15.81
CA SER A 2 10.91 -10.76 -14.61
C SER A 2 9.81 -11.66 -14.07
N ALA A 3 10.07 -12.39 -12.99
CA ALA A 3 8.98 -13.05 -12.27
C ALA A 3 7.99 -11.96 -11.82
N LYS A 4 6.70 -12.16 -12.06
CA LYS A 4 5.67 -11.26 -11.52
C LYS A 4 5.60 -11.52 -10.02
N VAL A 5 6.09 -10.59 -9.22
CA VAL A 5 6.01 -10.69 -7.76
C VAL A 5 4.54 -10.81 -7.36
N PRO A 6 4.16 -11.79 -6.51
CA PRO A 6 2.77 -11.96 -6.09
C PRO A 6 2.37 -10.79 -5.17
N LEU A 7 1.72 -9.78 -5.75
CA LEU A 7 1.23 -8.62 -5.02
C LEU A 7 -0.20 -8.86 -4.55
N VAL A 8 -0.37 -9.07 -3.26
CA VAL A 8 -1.70 -9.17 -2.64
C VAL A 8 -2.18 -7.77 -2.27
N ARG A 9 -3.36 -7.37 -2.77
CA ARG A 9 -4.00 -6.08 -2.47
C ARG A 9 -5.43 -6.33 -1.97
N PRO A 10 -5.60 -6.72 -0.70
CA PRO A 10 -6.93 -6.98 -0.17
C PRO A 10 -7.73 -5.68 -0.10
N ILE A 11 -9.02 -5.77 -0.38
CA ILE A 11 -9.95 -4.63 -0.41
C ILE A 11 -10.66 -4.54 0.95
N SER A 12 -10.78 -3.31 1.47
CA SER A 12 -11.65 -2.99 2.60
C SER A 12 -13.03 -2.58 2.08
N TRP A 13 -14.04 -3.40 2.34
CA TRP A 13 -15.43 -3.11 1.99
C TRP A 13 -15.96 -1.84 2.67
N LEU A 14 -15.53 -1.58 3.90
CA LEU A 14 -15.89 -0.34 4.60
C LEU A 14 -15.30 0.89 3.90
N ALA A 15 -14.03 0.83 3.48
CA ALA A 15 -13.41 1.93 2.74
C ALA A 15 -14.09 2.15 1.38
N PHE A 16 -14.46 1.06 0.70
CA PHE A 16 -15.23 1.14 -0.55
C PHE A 16 -16.58 1.85 -0.37
N LEU A 17 -17.33 1.53 0.68
CA LEU A 17 -18.59 2.22 0.98
C LEU A 17 -18.38 3.71 1.29
N ILE A 18 -17.36 4.06 2.06
CA ILE A 18 -17.01 5.47 2.35
C ILE A 18 -16.73 6.22 1.05
N ILE A 19 -15.93 5.63 0.15
CA ILE A 19 -15.58 6.25 -1.14
C ILE A 19 -16.82 6.43 -2.02
N ILE A 20 -17.75 5.48 -2.04
CA ILE A 20 -19.03 5.63 -2.76
C ILE A 20 -19.83 6.81 -2.22
N ILE A 21 -19.94 6.95 -0.90
CA ILE A 21 -20.68 8.07 -0.28
C ILE A 21 -20.02 9.40 -0.63
N VAL A 22 -18.68 9.48 -0.55
CA VAL A 22 -17.91 10.66 -0.95
C VAL A 22 -18.13 10.97 -2.43
N TRP A 23 -18.13 9.95 -3.29
CA TRP A 23 -18.37 10.11 -4.73
C TRP A 23 -19.77 10.62 -5.04
N ILE A 24 -20.81 10.03 -4.46
CA ILE A 24 -22.21 10.47 -4.65
C ILE A 24 -22.38 11.91 -4.17
N SER A 25 -21.84 12.25 -2.99
CA SER A 25 -21.89 13.60 -2.44
C SER A 25 -21.19 14.61 -3.35
N PHE A 26 -20.02 14.22 -3.89
CA PHE A 26 -19.28 15.04 -4.85
C PHE A 26 -20.08 15.28 -6.13
N MET A 27 -20.72 14.24 -6.68
CA MET A 27 -21.58 14.38 -7.87
C MET A 27 -22.80 15.25 -7.60
N ALA A 28 -23.44 15.13 -6.44
CA ALA A 28 -24.58 15.95 -6.06
C ALA A 28 -24.22 17.45 -6.01
N ILE A 29 -23.04 17.78 -5.44
CA ILE A 29 -22.52 19.16 -5.41
C ILE A 29 -22.34 19.70 -6.82
N PHE A 30 -21.70 18.93 -7.71
CA PHE A 30 -21.48 19.37 -9.08
C PHE A 30 -22.76 19.47 -9.90
N ALA A 31 -23.71 18.55 -9.73
CA ALA A 31 -25.03 18.62 -10.35
C ALA A 31 -25.82 19.85 -9.89
N PHE A 32 -25.70 20.24 -8.62
CA PHE A 32 -26.31 21.45 -8.09
C PHE A 32 -25.70 22.72 -8.72
N LEU A 33 -24.37 22.76 -8.91
CA LEU A 33 -23.66 23.93 -9.43
C LEU A 33 -23.76 24.11 -10.96
N PHE A 34 -23.74 23.02 -11.72
CA PHE A 34 -23.61 23.03 -13.18
C PHE A 34 -24.74 22.27 -13.92
N GLN A 35 -25.83 21.93 -13.21
CA GLN A 35 -26.99 21.21 -13.74
C GLN A 35 -26.59 19.87 -14.40
N PHE A 36 -27.20 19.50 -15.53
CA PHE A 36 -26.94 18.23 -16.23
C PHE A 36 -25.47 18.04 -16.63
N ASN A 37 -24.77 19.11 -16.99
CA ASN A 37 -23.34 19.05 -17.31
C ASN A 37 -22.47 18.80 -16.07
N GLY A 38 -23.00 19.10 -14.88
CA GLY A 38 -22.31 18.93 -13.61
C GLY A 38 -21.90 17.50 -13.32
N ILE A 39 -22.74 16.51 -13.61
CA ILE A 39 -22.40 15.10 -13.36
C ILE A 39 -21.17 14.69 -14.19
N TYR A 40 -21.11 15.10 -15.47
CA TYR A 40 -19.97 14.80 -16.35
C TYR A 40 -18.69 15.50 -15.88
N ILE A 41 -18.78 16.80 -15.57
CA ILE A 41 -17.65 17.61 -15.08
C ILE A 41 -17.14 17.04 -13.75
N GLY A 42 -18.04 16.78 -12.81
CA GLY A 42 -17.74 16.19 -11.51
C GLY A 42 -17.05 14.83 -11.66
N SER A 43 -17.52 13.97 -12.56
CA SER A 43 -16.91 12.65 -12.79
C SER A 43 -15.46 12.75 -13.26
N ILE A 44 -15.19 13.65 -14.21
CA ILE A 44 -13.82 13.88 -14.71
C ILE A 44 -12.93 14.42 -13.59
N ILE A 45 -13.41 15.43 -12.85
CA ILE A 45 -12.63 16.03 -11.77
C ILE A 45 -12.36 15.02 -10.66
N PHE A 46 -13.36 14.24 -10.24
CA PHE A 46 -13.20 13.22 -9.22
C PHE A 46 -12.20 12.14 -9.65
N PHE A 47 -12.25 11.70 -10.91
CA PHE A 47 -11.31 10.73 -11.45
C PHE A 47 -9.87 11.27 -11.45
N VAL A 48 -9.67 12.50 -11.94
CA VAL A 48 -8.37 13.18 -11.92
C VAL A 48 -7.86 13.35 -10.49
N LEU A 49 -8.73 13.75 -9.56
CA LEU A 49 -8.41 13.89 -8.14
C LEU A 49 -7.96 12.55 -7.55
N SER A 50 -8.72 11.47 -7.78
CA SER A 50 -8.42 10.13 -7.28
C SER A 50 -7.07 9.61 -7.79
N ILE A 51 -6.80 9.77 -9.08
CA ILE A 51 -5.49 9.40 -9.64
C ILE A 51 -4.38 10.24 -9.02
N SER A 52 -4.57 11.56 -8.92
CA SER A 52 -3.55 12.48 -8.40
C SER A 52 -3.17 12.13 -6.97
N LEU A 53 -4.17 11.91 -6.10
CA LEU A 53 -3.95 11.51 -4.71
C LEU A 53 -3.18 10.18 -4.61
N GLN A 54 -3.56 9.18 -5.41
CA GLN A 54 -2.93 7.85 -5.38
C GLN A 54 -1.55 7.79 -6.08
N GLN A 55 -1.19 8.77 -6.90
CA GLN A 55 0.14 8.86 -7.52
C GLN A 55 1.11 9.70 -6.69
N ILE A 56 0.63 10.83 -6.13
CA ILE A 56 1.49 11.84 -5.49
C ILE A 56 1.75 11.49 -4.02
N ILE A 57 0.71 11.15 -3.25
CA ILE A 57 0.87 10.94 -1.80
C ILE A 57 1.74 9.70 -1.51
N PRO A 58 1.44 8.49 -2.04
CA PRO A 58 2.28 7.32 -1.83
C PRO A 58 3.41 7.23 -2.89
N ALA A 59 3.96 8.36 -3.36
CA ALA A 59 4.93 8.39 -4.45
C ALA A 59 6.17 7.51 -4.17
N SER A 60 6.71 7.57 -2.95
CA SER A 60 7.85 6.72 -2.55
C SER A 60 7.49 5.24 -2.61
N HIS A 61 6.32 4.85 -2.08
CA HIS A 61 5.83 3.47 -2.19
C HIS A 61 5.73 3.02 -3.66
N ASN A 62 5.13 3.85 -4.52
CA ASN A 62 4.98 3.56 -5.95
C ASN A 62 6.34 3.41 -6.65
N LYS A 63 7.35 4.20 -6.28
CA LYS A 63 8.73 4.05 -6.78
C LYS A 63 9.36 2.74 -6.30
N GLY A 64 9.18 2.37 -5.03
CA GLY A 64 9.63 1.07 -4.50
C GLY A 64 9.03 -0.10 -5.27
N MET A 65 7.73 -0.04 -5.57
CA MET A 65 7.06 -1.04 -6.42
C MET A 65 7.62 -1.10 -7.85
N LYS A 66 8.00 0.04 -8.44
CA LYS A 66 8.66 0.08 -9.76
C LYS A 66 10.07 -0.52 -9.69
N ALA A 67 10.80 -0.32 -8.60
CA ALA A 67 12.13 -0.91 -8.39
C ALA A 67 12.07 -2.43 -8.17
N ILE A 68 11.11 -2.94 -7.38
CA ILE A 68 10.85 -4.39 -7.26
C ILE A 68 10.63 -5.03 -8.63
N LYS A 69 9.82 -4.40 -9.50
CA LYS A 69 9.57 -4.92 -10.87
C LYS A 69 10.82 -4.99 -11.75
N LYS A 70 11.89 -4.30 -11.36
CA LYS A 70 13.19 -4.30 -12.03
C LYS A 70 14.22 -5.19 -11.31
N ASN A 71 13.83 -5.91 -10.25
CA ASN A 71 14.71 -6.63 -9.33
C ASN A 71 15.77 -5.74 -8.66
N ASP A 72 15.51 -4.43 -8.58
CA ASP A 72 16.39 -3.49 -7.91
C ASP A 72 15.98 -3.39 -6.44
N PHE A 73 16.32 -4.43 -5.66
CA PHE A 73 15.92 -4.55 -4.26
C PHE A 73 16.56 -3.50 -3.36
N LYS A 74 17.77 -3.03 -3.71
CA LYS A 74 18.47 -1.98 -2.95
C LYS A 74 17.71 -0.64 -3.07
N THR A 75 17.41 -0.21 -4.29
CA THR A 75 16.62 1.03 -4.50
C THR A 75 15.19 0.88 -3.99
N ALA A 76 14.61 -0.32 -4.10
CA ALA A 76 13.28 -0.60 -3.54
C ALA A 76 13.27 -0.38 -2.02
N LEU A 77 14.28 -0.89 -1.31
CA LEU A 77 14.41 -0.74 0.14
C LEU A 77 14.49 0.73 0.57
N GLU A 78 15.27 1.55 -0.12
CA GLU A 78 15.35 3.00 0.14
C GLU A 78 13.98 3.68 -0.04
N HIS A 79 13.26 3.36 -1.11
CA HIS A 79 11.94 3.92 -1.37
C HIS A 79 10.88 3.46 -0.38
N PHE A 80 10.93 2.21 0.08
CA PHE A 80 10.02 1.74 1.12
C PHE A 80 10.36 2.32 2.48
N ASN A 81 11.64 2.50 2.83
CA ASN A 81 12.02 3.20 4.04
C ASN A 81 11.45 4.63 4.05
N ASN A 82 11.63 5.38 2.96
CA ASN A 82 11.04 6.71 2.80
C ASN A 82 9.50 6.69 2.88
N SER A 83 8.86 5.61 2.39
CA SER A 83 7.41 5.42 2.53
C SER A 83 7.00 5.19 3.99
N VAL A 84 7.74 4.36 4.73
CA VAL A 84 7.52 4.10 6.15
C VAL A 84 7.68 5.39 6.94
N ASP A 85 8.73 6.17 6.69
CA ASP A 85 8.98 7.44 7.36
C ASP A 85 7.85 8.45 7.13
N PHE A 86 7.39 8.58 5.88
CA PHE A 86 6.29 9.48 5.53
C PHE A 86 5.00 9.11 6.25
N PHE A 87 4.57 7.84 6.17
CA PHE A 87 3.31 7.39 6.77
C PHE A 87 3.40 7.19 8.29
N THR A 88 4.61 7.10 8.85
CA THR A 88 4.81 7.20 10.31
C THR A 88 4.63 8.64 10.77
N ARG A 89 5.26 9.60 10.08
CA ARG A 89 5.11 11.04 10.39
C ARG A 89 3.68 11.55 10.20
N TYR A 90 3.03 11.12 9.13
CA TYR A 90 1.68 11.52 8.77
C TYR A 90 0.70 10.36 8.88
N ASN A 91 0.68 9.70 10.04
CA ASN A 91 -0.14 8.50 10.29
C ASN A 91 -1.64 8.70 9.99
N TRP A 92 -2.16 9.91 10.17
CA TRP A 92 -3.56 10.25 9.91
C TRP A 92 -3.91 10.14 8.42
N VAL A 93 -2.94 10.40 7.53
CA VAL A 93 -3.13 10.27 6.08
C VAL A 93 -3.41 8.82 5.72
N ASP A 94 -2.67 7.86 6.28
CA ASP A 94 -2.87 6.43 6.02
C ASP A 94 -4.09 5.87 6.79
N LYS A 95 -4.32 6.36 8.01
CA LYS A 95 -5.47 5.98 8.86
C LYS A 95 -6.80 6.34 8.20
N TYR A 96 -6.89 7.52 7.58
CA TYR A 96 -8.08 8.02 6.90
C TYR A 96 -8.00 7.90 5.37
N ARG A 97 -7.19 6.97 4.84
CA ARG A 97 -6.90 6.80 3.40
C ARG A 97 -8.12 6.69 2.48
N ALA A 98 -9.26 6.23 2.99
CA ALA A 98 -10.51 6.21 2.22
C ALA A 98 -10.95 7.63 1.81
N ILE A 99 -10.64 8.64 2.61
CA ILE A 99 -10.98 10.05 2.37
C ILE A 99 -9.76 10.80 1.82
N THR A 100 -8.58 10.60 2.41
CA THR A 100 -7.35 11.36 2.07
C THR A 100 -6.66 10.88 0.79
N LEU A 101 -6.80 9.60 0.43
CA LEU A 101 -6.25 9.02 -0.80
C LEU A 101 -7.30 8.45 -1.75
N LEU A 102 -8.58 8.39 -1.35
CA LEU A 102 -9.61 7.66 -2.07
C LEU A 102 -9.21 6.20 -2.35
N SER A 103 -8.51 5.58 -1.39
CA SER A 103 -7.97 4.21 -1.50
C SER A 103 -8.81 3.19 -0.74
N THR A 104 -9.07 2.06 -1.40
CA THR A 104 -9.81 0.92 -0.83
C THR A 104 -8.90 -0.13 -0.17
N ALA A 105 -7.59 0.11 -0.12
CA ALA A 105 -6.63 -0.87 0.40
C ALA A 105 -6.95 -1.24 1.86
N LYS A 106 -7.05 -2.55 2.15
CA LYS A 106 -7.21 -3.05 3.52
C LYS A 106 -5.93 -2.86 4.34
N MET A 107 -4.78 -3.11 3.72
CA MET A 107 -3.47 -2.88 4.32
C MET A 107 -3.11 -1.39 4.27
N SER A 108 -2.52 -0.85 5.34
CA SER A 108 -1.98 0.52 5.31
C SER A 108 -0.75 0.60 4.39
N TYR A 109 -0.43 1.77 3.84
CA TYR A 109 0.79 1.92 3.04
C TYR A 109 2.06 1.70 3.86
N ARG A 110 2.07 2.08 5.14
CA ARG A 110 3.17 1.77 6.06
C ARG A 110 3.35 0.27 6.22
N GLU A 111 2.27 -0.44 6.52
CA GLU A 111 2.26 -1.89 6.66
C GLU A 111 2.70 -2.61 5.36
N MET A 112 2.17 -2.18 4.20
CA MET A 112 2.62 -2.70 2.90
C MET A 112 4.10 -2.44 2.65
N ALA A 113 4.61 -1.25 3.00
CA ALA A 113 6.01 -0.90 2.81
C ALA A 113 6.92 -1.77 3.69
N LEU A 114 6.56 -2.03 4.94
CA LEU A 114 7.29 -2.93 5.84
C LEU A 114 7.35 -4.35 5.28
N CYS A 115 6.21 -4.91 4.83
CA CYS A 115 6.19 -6.22 4.17
C CYS A 115 7.10 -6.26 2.94
N ASN A 116 7.09 -5.20 2.13
CA ASN A 116 7.91 -5.14 0.94
C ASN A 116 9.41 -4.96 1.26
N MET A 117 9.77 -4.29 2.36
CA MET A 117 11.15 -4.23 2.86
C MET A 117 11.63 -5.61 3.29
N ALA A 118 10.82 -6.33 4.07
CA ALA A 118 11.13 -7.69 4.50
C ALA A 118 11.28 -8.63 3.29
N PHE A 119 10.42 -8.49 2.28
CA PHE A 119 10.58 -9.18 1.00
C PHE A 119 11.92 -8.86 0.33
N CYS A 120 12.32 -7.59 0.26
CA CYS A 120 13.60 -7.19 -0.31
C CYS A 120 14.79 -7.82 0.43
N TYR A 121 14.76 -7.89 1.77
CA TYR A 121 15.76 -8.60 2.56
C TYR A 121 15.81 -10.10 2.23
N SER A 122 14.65 -10.76 2.07
CA SER A 122 14.59 -12.15 1.64
C SER A 122 15.20 -12.38 0.25
N GLN A 123 15.12 -11.39 -0.65
CA GLN A 123 15.70 -11.49 -2.00
C GLN A 123 17.20 -11.15 -2.07
N THR A 124 17.78 -10.63 -0.99
CA THR A 124 19.18 -10.15 -0.94
C THR A 124 20.06 -10.97 0.02
N ASN A 125 19.63 -12.20 0.35
CA ASN A 125 20.30 -13.10 1.30
C ASN A 125 20.41 -12.55 2.73
N GLU A 126 19.55 -11.61 3.11
CA GLU A 126 19.49 -11.05 4.46
C GLU A 126 18.33 -11.68 5.25
N ALA A 127 18.29 -13.01 5.30
CA ALA A 127 17.17 -13.78 5.85
C ALA A 127 16.86 -13.44 7.33
N GLU A 128 17.88 -13.23 8.15
CA GLU A 128 17.71 -12.80 9.56
C GLU A 128 17.00 -11.45 9.65
N LYS A 129 17.40 -10.45 8.85
CA LYS A 129 16.72 -9.14 8.83
C LYS A 129 15.28 -9.25 8.34
N ALA A 130 15.03 -10.11 7.36
CA ALA A 130 13.67 -10.37 6.90
C ALA A 130 12.82 -10.97 8.02
N LYS A 131 13.36 -11.96 8.75
CA LYS A 131 12.71 -12.62 9.88
C LYS A 131 12.37 -11.61 10.99
N ASP A 132 13.36 -10.86 11.46
CA ASP A 132 13.19 -9.83 12.49
C ASP A 132 12.09 -8.83 12.12
N LEU A 133 12.09 -8.40 10.86
CA LEU A 133 11.10 -7.44 10.37
C LEU A 133 9.70 -8.06 10.26
N TYR A 134 9.57 -9.32 9.82
CA TYR A 134 8.27 -10.01 9.81
C TYR A 134 7.72 -10.22 11.23
N GLU A 135 8.57 -10.57 12.19
CA GLU A 135 8.18 -10.66 13.60
C GLU A 135 7.72 -9.30 14.14
N GLN A 136 8.42 -8.21 13.81
CA GLN A 136 8.00 -6.86 14.16
C GLN A 136 6.65 -6.51 13.51
N ILE A 137 6.45 -6.83 12.24
CA ILE A 137 5.18 -6.60 11.53
C ILE A 137 4.04 -7.33 12.23
N LEU A 138 4.22 -8.59 12.64
CA LEU A 138 3.16 -9.35 13.32
C LEU A 138 2.86 -8.84 14.73
N LYS A 139 3.83 -8.20 15.41
CA LYS A 139 3.57 -7.51 16.69
C LYS A 139 2.68 -6.29 16.51
N GLU A 140 2.84 -5.55 15.41
CA GLU A 140 2.06 -4.33 15.13
C GLU A 140 0.76 -4.61 14.35
N TYR A 141 0.77 -5.64 13.50
CA TYR A 141 -0.29 -6.03 12.60
C TYR A 141 -0.52 -7.56 12.70
N PRO A 142 -1.19 -8.05 13.77
CA PRO A 142 -1.33 -9.48 14.03
C PRO A 142 -2.02 -10.28 12.90
N ASP A 143 -2.90 -9.63 12.15
CA ASP A 143 -3.66 -10.23 11.05
C ASP A 143 -2.92 -10.16 9.69
N ASN A 144 -1.64 -9.77 9.68
CA ASN A 144 -0.88 -9.62 8.44
C ASN A 144 -0.48 -10.98 7.85
N GLY A 145 -1.30 -11.46 6.91
CA GLY A 145 -1.08 -12.74 6.25
C GLY A 145 0.24 -12.83 5.48
N VAL A 146 0.74 -11.73 4.89
CA VAL A 146 2.02 -11.74 4.17
C VAL A 146 3.15 -12.05 5.15
N ALA A 147 3.21 -11.33 6.26
CA ALA A 147 4.23 -11.55 7.29
C ALA A 147 4.12 -12.95 7.91
N PHE A 148 2.91 -13.42 8.20
CA PHE A 148 2.69 -14.76 8.77
C PHE A 148 3.23 -15.87 7.86
N TYR A 149 2.83 -15.88 6.57
CA TYR A 149 3.26 -16.94 5.66
C TYR A 149 4.74 -16.84 5.29
N SER A 150 5.29 -15.62 5.15
CA SER A 150 6.71 -15.42 4.88
C SER A 150 7.59 -15.85 6.05
N LEU A 151 7.22 -15.51 7.29
CA LEU A 151 7.94 -15.94 8.50
C LEU A 151 7.93 -17.46 8.66
N ASN A 152 6.77 -18.10 8.46
CA ASN A 152 6.66 -19.56 8.49
C ASN A 152 7.55 -20.23 7.43
N SER A 153 7.62 -19.64 6.23
CA SER A 153 8.50 -20.13 5.18
C SER A 153 9.96 -20.07 5.60
N ILE A 154 10.43 -18.92 6.10
CA ILE A 154 11.82 -18.75 6.58
C ILE A 154 12.14 -19.79 7.66
N ASN A 155 11.31 -19.88 8.71
CA ASN A 155 11.53 -20.82 9.81
C ASN A 155 11.57 -22.29 9.35
N THR A 156 10.76 -22.67 8.36
CA THR A 156 10.74 -24.03 7.82
C THR A 156 12.06 -24.42 7.14
N PHE A 157 12.74 -23.46 6.50
CA PHE A 157 14.00 -23.72 5.82
C PHE A 157 15.23 -23.52 6.73
N SER A 158 15.16 -22.61 7.70
CA SER A 158 16.21 -22.44 8.72
C SER A 158 16.34 -23.64 9.66
N ASN A 159 15.23 -24.30 10.00
CA ASN A 159 15.25 -25.47 10.90
C ASN A 159 15.71 -26.78 10.22
N LYS A 160 15.98 -26.77 8.90
CA LYS A 160 16.42 -27.94 8.13
C LYS A 160 17.93 -27.97 7.86
N THR A 161 18.65 -26.94 8.29
CA THR A 161 20.10 -26.81 8.10
C THR A 161 20.93 -27.30 9.29
N ASP A 162 20.27 -27.88 10.31
CA ASP A 162 20.88 -28.64 11.42
C ASP A 162 20.72 -30.15 11.19
#